data_AF-A0A369K9G3-F1
#
_entry.id   AF-A0A369K9G3-F1
#
_cell.length_a   1.000
_cell.length_b   1.000
_cell.length_c   1.000
_cell.angle_alpha   90.00
_cell.angle_beta   90.00
_cell.angle_gamma   90.00
#
_symmetry.space_group_name_H-M   'P 1'
#
loop_
_entity.id
_entity.type
_entity.pdbx_description
1 polymer ?
#
loop_
_entity_poly.entity_id
_entity_poly.type
_entity_poly.pdbx_seq_one_letter_code
_entity_poly.pdbx_strand_id
1 'polypeptide(L)'
;MIEVRIPTCPFVHFHHLHDTQMIFCSSRLATTTWLNILTWICLFELAFAANEHPIPPPGNDTHSGLLCTPFGICERCPEDALKEPFCQPFGNRRLMHCVNATSSPLASHDIPPDRRPPPPSSGDKFDQLKAPSRPEGETLAWESCGRIVGKERADFYEFIACNVLFAVIALIVLFARSKRLHAMQARQLAARIGIIRGTGVDGR
;
A
#
# COMPACT_ATOMS: atom_id res chain seq x y z
N MET A 1 -7.45 21.94 15.88
CA MET A 1 -8.81 22.49 15.74
C MET A 1 -8.78 23.41 14.53
N ILE A 2 -9.20 22.93 13.36
CA ILE A 2 -9.07 23.66 12.09
C ILE A 2 -10.49 24.08 11.66
N GLU A 3 -10.71 25.39 11.67
CA GLU A 3 -11.93 26.05 11.22
C GLU A 3 -11.99 26.00 9.69
N VAL A 4 -12.88 25.16 9.13
CA VAL A 4 -13.11 25.06 7.69
C VAL A 4 -14.14 26.11 7.28
N ARG A 5 -13.66 27.22 6.73
CA ARG A 5 -14.53 28.27 6.16
C ARG A 5 -14.89 27.88 4.72
N ILE A 6 -16.10 27.36 4.55
CA ILE A 6 -16.70 27.01 3.25
C ILE A 6 -16.98 28.31 2.46
N PRO A 7 -16.53 28.45 1.20
CA PRO A 7 -16.91 29.59 0.38
C PRO A 7 -18.35 29.40 -0.11
N THR A 8 -19.27 30.22 0.37
CA THR A 8 -20.61 30.38 -0.18
C THR A 8 -20.52 31.00 -1.57
N CYS A 9 -20.93 30.26 -2.62
CA CYS A 9 -21.10 30.81 -3.96
C CYS A 9 -22.32 31.77 -3.99
N PRO A 10 -22.24 32.90 -4.73
CA PRO A 10 -23.35 33.82 -4.84
C PRO A 10 -24.42 33.28 -5.78
N PHE A 11 -25.66 33.42 -5.33
CA PHE A 11 -26.89 33.20 -6.08
C PHE A 11 -26.99 34.28 -7.18
N VAL A 12 -26.82 33.92 -8.45
CA VAL A 12 -27.02 34.85 -9.57
C VAL A 12 -28.29 34.48 -10.32
N HIS A 13 -29.22 35.44 -10.29
CA HIS A 13 -30.55 35.41 -10.86
C HIS A 13 -30.49 35.41 -12.40
N PHE A 14 -31.12 34.42 -13.02
CA PHE A 14 -31.13 34.17 -14.46
C PHE A 14 -32.09 35.14 -15.18
N HIS A 15 -31.60 35.90 -16.15
CA HIS A 15 -32.44 36.52 -17.18
C HIS A 15 -32.05 35.95 -18.55
N HIS A 16 -33.09 35.71 -19.33
CA HIS A 16 -33.23 34.71 -20.39
C HIS A 16 -32.52 35.11 -21.71
N LEU A 17 -32.12 34.11 -22.51
CA LEU A 17 -31.55 34.15 -23.88
C LEU A 17 -30.02 34.34 -24.05
N HIS A 18 -29.19 33.30 -23.81
CA HIS A 18 -27.88 33.13 -24.50
C HIS A 18 -27.25 31.71 -24.38
N ASP A 19 -28.05 30.65 -24.41
CA ASP A 19 -27.69 29.33 -23.85
C ASP A 19 -26.77 28.40 -24.68
N THR A 20 -26.38 28.72 -25.91
CA THR A 20 -25.61 27.77 -26.75
C THR A 20 -24.11 28.03 -26.86
N GLN A 21 -23.62 29.25 -26.58
CA GLN A 21 -22.19 29.55 -26.66
C GLN A 21 -21.42 29.32 -25.34
N MET A 22 -22.03 29.51 -24.17
CA MET A 22 -21.30 29.37 -22.89
C MET A 22 -20.93 27.93 -22.53
N ILE A 23 -21.67 26.93 -23.03
CA ILE A 23 -21.41 25.52 -22.72
C ILE A 23 -20.07 25.05 -23.32
N PHE A 24 -19.66 25.58 -24.48
CA PHE A 24 -18.39 25.21 -25.12
C PHE A 24 -17.16 25.83 -24.46
N CYS A 25 -17.29 27.02 -23.86
CA CYS A 25 -16.18 27.70 -23.18
C CYS A 25 -15.85 27.02 -21.84
N SER A 26 -16.88 26.63 -21.08
CA SER A 26 -16.72 25.90 -19.80
C SER A 26 -16.12 24.51 -19.99
N SER A 27 -16.45 23.81 -21.08
CA SER A 27 -15.92 22.48 -21.37
C SER A 27 -14.43 22.48 -21.75
N ARG A 28 -13.94 23.51 -22.47
CA ARG A 28 -12.51 23.63 -22.83
C ARG A 28 -11.64 24.00 -21.62
N LEU A 29 -12.14 24.87 -20.74
CA LEU A 29 -11.44 25.28 -19.52
C LEU A 29 -11.36 24.15 -18.48
N ALA A 30 -12.41 23.32 -18.39
CA ALA A 30 -12.40 22.13 -17.54
C ALA A 30 -11.45 21.04 -18.06
N THR A 31 -11.37 20.83 -19.38
CA THR A 31 -10.42 19.84 -19.93
C THR A 31 -8.96 20.25 -19.75
N THR A 32 -8.64 21.55 -19.83
CA THR A 32 -7.25 22.02 -19.65
C THR A 32 -6.81 21.98 -18.19
N THR A 33 -7.71 22.22 -17.22
CA THR A 33 -7.38 22.07 -15.78
C THR A 33 -7.14 20.61 -15.42
N TRP A 34 -7.97 19.69 -15.91
CA TRP A 34 -7.77 18.25 -15.70
C TRP A 34 -6.45 17.73 -16.31
N LEU A 35 -6.10 18.17 -17.52
CA LEU A 35 -4.83 17.78 -18.16
C LEU A 35 -3.61 18.32 -17.39
N ASN A 36 -3.68 19.54 -16.85
CA ASN A 36 -2.62 20.11 -16.03
C ASN A 36 -2.45 19.34 -14.70
N ILE A 37 -3.55 19.01 -14.02
CA ILE A 37 -3.49 18.24 -12.77
C ILE A 37 -2.85 16.87 -13.01
N LEU A 38 -3.23 16.17 -14.09
CA LEU A 38 -2.64 14.87 -14.44
C LEU A 38 -1.15 14.97 -14.78
N THR A 39 -0.72 16.04 -15.47
CA THR A 39 0.71 16.24 -15.76
C THR A 39 1.53 16.53 -14.50
N TRP A 40 0.99 17.33 -13.57
CA TRP A 40 1.65 17.59 -12.29
C TRP A 40 1.77 16.34 -11.42
N ILE A 41 0.76 15.47 -11.40
CA ILE A 41 0.81 14.18 -10.68
C ILE A 41 1.87 13.26 -11.29
N CYS A 42 1.93 13.13 -12.62
CA CYS A 42 2.94 12.32 -13.29
C CYS A 42 4.36 12.81 -13.03
N LEU A 43 4.59 14.12 -13.02
CA LEU A 43 5.90 14.71 -12.73
C LEU A 43 6.32 14.48 -11.27
N PHE A 44 5.38 14.47 -10.33
CA PHE A 44 5.63 14.23 -8.92
C PHE A 44 6.05 12.78 -8.64
N GLU A 45 5.36 11.81 -9.24
CA GLU A 45 5.72 10.37 -9.14
C GLU A 45 7.10 10.08 -9.75
N LEU A 46 7.42 10.72 -10.88
CA LEU A 46 8.74 10.58 -11.51
C LEU A 46 9.87 11.15 -10.64
N ALA A 47 9.61 12.23 -9.93
CA ALA A 47 10.59 12.85 -9.03
C ALA A 47 10.87 11.99 -7.79
N PHE A 48 9.87 11.25 -7.29
CA PHE A 48 10.04 10.33 -6.17
C PHE A 48 10.86 9.08 -6.54
N ALA A 49 10.66 8.55 -7.75
CA ALA A 49 11.39 7.37 -8.22
C ALA A 49 12.90 7.62 -8.45
N ALA A 50 13.32 8.89 -8.62
CA ALA A 50 14.71 9.23 -8.91
C ALA A 50 15.62 9.29 -7.66
N ASN A 51 15.09 9.10 -6.44
CA ASN A 51 15.81 9.38 -5.20
C ASN A 51 16.22 8.14 -4.38
N GLU A 52 16.28 6.95 -5.00
CA GLU A 52 16.88 5.78 -4.35
C GLU A 52 18.40 5.76 -4.54
N HIS A 53 19.14 6.08 -3.47
CA HIS A 53 20.59 5.94 -3.42
C HIS A 53 20.95 4.50 -2.98
N PRO A 54 21.78 3.76 -3.74
CA PRO A 54 22.18 2.41 -3.36
C PRO A 54 23.11 2.45 -2.13
N ILE A 55 22.68 1.85 -1.01
CA ILE A 55 23.53 1.65 0.17
C ILE A 55 24.38 0.38 -0.05
N PRO A 56 25.73 0.47 -0.03
CA PRO A 56 26.58 -0.70 -0.13
C PRO A 56 26.47 -1.58 1.14
N PRO A 57 26.61 -2.91 1.00
CA PRO A 57 26.53 -3.81 2.15
C PRO A 57 27.71 -3.61 3.10
N PRO A 58 27.50 -3.53 4.43
CA PRO A 58 28.60 -3.51 5.38
C PRO A 58 29.32 -4.87 5.40
N GLY A 59 30.63 -4.80 5.22
CA GLY A 59 31.53 -5.94 5.17
C GLY A 59 31.89 -6.48 6.56
N ASN A 60 31.68 -7.79 6.70
CA ASN A 60 32.50 -8.79 7.39
C ASN A 60 33.20 -8.36 8.69
N ASP A 61 32.45 -8.30 9.79
CA ASP A 61 33.02 -8.31 11.13
C ASP A 61 33.15 -9.75 11.64
N THR A 62 34.38 -10.12 11.99
CA THR A 62 34.78 -11.40 12.58
C THR A 62 34.12 -11.59 13.94
N HIS A 63 32.86 -12.03 13.97
CA HIS A 63 32.10 -12.25 15.20
C HIS A 63 32.17 -13.71 15.64
N SER A 64 32.51 -13.89 16.92
CA SER A 64 32.33 -15.09 17.73
C SER A 64 31.05 -15.83 17.32
N GLY A 65 31.19 -17.10 16.91
CA GLY A 65 30.15 -17.87 16.23
C GLY A 65 28.86 -18.02 17.04
N LEU A 66 27.93 -17.09 16.87
CA LEU A 66 26.55 -17.18 17.33
C LEU A 66 25.67 -17.42 16.10
N LEU A 67 24.92 -18.52 16.11
CA LEU A 67 23.96 -18.83 15.07
C LEU A 67 22.58 -18.38 15.53
N CYS A 68 22.06 -17.31 14.93
CA CYS A 68 20.74 -16.77 15.20
C CYS A 68 19.74 -17.24 14.14
N THR A 69 18.59 -17.77 14.56
CA THR A 69 17.51 -18.23 13.68
C THR A 69 16.19 -17.56 14.05
N PRO A 70 15.35 -17.19 13.07
CA PRO A 70 14.06 -16.56 13.33
C PRO A 70 13.06 -17.54 13.92
N PHE A 71 12.38 -17.11 14.98
CA PHE A 71 11.40 -17.91 15.74
C PHE A 71 9.98 -17.32 15.67
N GLY A 72 9.84 -16.01 15.41
CA GLY A 72 8.55 -15.30 15.40
C GLY A 72 8.10 -14.75 14.04
N ILE A 73 6.82 -14.38 13.96
CA ILE A 73 6.28 -13.58 12.86
C ILE A 73 6.81 -12.13 12.94
N CYS A 74 6.82 -11.46 11.78
CA CYS A 74 7.19 -10.05 11.70
C CYS A 74 6.03 -9.18 12.19
N GLU A 75 6.26 -8.44 13.27
CA GLU A 75 5.25 -7.60 13.91
C GLU A 75 5.70 -6.15 13.94
N ARG A 76 4.73 -5.23 14.09
CA ARG A 76 5.03 -3.80 14.20
C ARG A 76 5.70 -3.53 15.54
N CYS A 77 6.72 -2.69 15.52
CA CYS A 77 7.36 -2.22 16.74
C CYS A 77 6.39 -1.33 17.54
N PRO A 78 6.42 -1.42 18.87
CA PRO A 78 5.70 -0.49 19.72
C PRO A 78 6.34 0.90 19.65
N GLU A 79 5.55 1.93 19.99
CA GLU A 79 5.86 3.35 19.83
C GLU A 79 7.11 3.80 20.59
N ASP A 80 7.38 3.17 21.72
CA ASP A 80 8.54 3.40 22.57
C ASP A 80 9.83 2.82 21.98
N ALA A 81 9.77 1.69 21.27
CA ALA A 81 10.93 0.98 20.71
C ALA A 81 11.18 1.30 19.23
N LEU A 82 10.38 2.17 18.60
CA LEU A 82 10.48 2.50 17.17
C LEU A 82 11.85 3.08 16.75
N LYS A 83 12.59 3.66 17.70
CA LYS A 83 13.93 4.22 17.48
C LYS A 83 15.05 3.19 17.62
N GLU A 84 14.75 2.01 18.15
CA GLU A 84 15.73 0.96 18.38
C GLU A 84 16.21 0.36 17.04
N PRO A 85 17.47 -0.10 16.96
CA PRO A 85 18.04 -0.60 15.71
C PRO A 85 17.31 -1.83 15.17
N PHE A 86 16.74 -2.69 16.03
CA PHE A 86 15.94 -3.84 15.62
C PHE A 86 14.57 -3.46 15.02
N CYS A 87 14.21 -2.18 15.02
CA CYS A 87 13.01 -1.67 14.38
C CYS A 87 13.29 -0.93 13.08
N GLN A 88 14.54 -0.62 12.76
CA GLN A 88 14.87 0.14 11.55
C GLN A 88 15.20 -0.78 10.37
N PRO A 89 14.86 -0.38 9.13
CA PRO A 89 14.19 0.86 8.72
C PRO A 89 12.65 0.78 8.68
N PHE A 90 12.07 -0.42 8.76
CA PHE A 90 10.65 -0.64 8.42
C PHE A 90 9.67 -0.48 9.58
N GLY A 91 10.16 -0.24 10.80
CA GLY A 91 9.34 -0.18 12.01
C GLY A 91 8.78 -1.55 12.42
N ASN A 92 9.36 -2.65 11.94
CA ASN A 92 8.92 -4.01 12.24
C ASN A 92 10.07 -4.83 12.86
N ARG A 93 9.73 -5.69 13.83
CA ARG A 93 10.66 -6.59 14.52
C ARG A 93 10.14 -8.02 14.54
N ARG A 94 11.06 -8.99 14.63
CA ARG A 94 10.75 -10.39 14.94
C ARG A 94 11.72 -10.99 15.95
N LEU A 95 11.25 -11.99 16.67
CA LEU A 95 12.04 -12.68 17.68
C LEU A 95 12.99 -13.70 17.04
N MET A 96 14.23 -13.74 17.53
CA MET A 96 15.32 -14.61 17.11
C MET A 96 15.80 -15.47 18.27
N HIS A 97 16.18 -16.71 17.95
CA HIS A 97 16.87 -17.62 18.84
C HIS A 97 18.34 -17.69 18.44
N CYS A 98 19.22 -17.23 19.31
CA CYS A 98 20.66 -17.29 19.11
C CYS A 98 21.25 -18.40 19.97
N VAL A 99 21.97 -19.32 19.34
CA VAL A 99 22.74 -20.38 19.99
C VAL A 99 24.23 -20.21 19.70
N ASN A 100 25.08 -20.62 20.62
CA ASN A 100 26.52 -20.66 20.36
C ASN A 100 26.80 -21.74 19.30
N ALA A 101 27.48 -21.39 18.20
CA ALA A 101 27.74 -22.29 17.08
C ALA A 101 28.53 -23.53 17.50
N THR A 102 29.39 -23.38 18.52
CA THR A 102 30.19 -24.46 19.10
C THR A 102 29.35 -25.46 19.93
N SER A 103 28.17 -25.06 20.43
CA SER A 103 27.25 -25.94 21.17
C SER A 103 26.12 -26.49 20.32
N SER A 104 26.04 -26.11 19.04
CA SER A 104 25.05 -26.66 18.11
C SER A 104 25.46 -28.07 17.69
N PRO A 105 24.62 -29.10 17.88
CA PRO A 105 24.94 -30.47 17.47
C PRO A 105 25.12 -30.62 15.95
N LEU A 106 24.84 -29.59 15.15
CA LEU A 106 25.08 -29.55 13.71
C LEU A 106 26.51 -29.15 13.28
N ALA A 107 27.40 -28.77 14.20
CA ALA A 107 28.81 -28.52 13.90
C ALA A 107 29.69 -29.78 14.07
N SER A 108 29.11 -30.98 13.96
CA SER A 108 29.83 -32.25 14.08
C SER A 108 29.81 -33.04 12.77
N HIS A 109 30.63 -32.62 11.81
CA HIS A 109 31.18 -33.55 10.83
C HIS A 109 32.67 -33.25 10.68
N ASP A 110 33.45 -33.82 11.59
CA ASP A 110 34.75 -34.47 11.38
C ASP A 110 35.45 -34.67 12.73
N ILE A 111 35.21 -35.83 13.34
CA ILE A 111 35.99 -36.34 14.48
C ILE A 111 36.98 -37.37 13.94
N PRO A 112 38.32 -37.13 14.02
CA PRO A 112 39.30 -38.21 14.03
C PRO A 112 39.30 -38.88 15.41
N PRO A 113 39.42 -40.21 15.50
CA PRO A 113 39.30 -40.92 16.77
C PRO A 113 40.66 -40.96 17.46
N ASP A 114 41.01 -39.96 18.26
CA ASP A 114 41.99 -40.24 19.32
C ASP A 114 42.00 -39.21 20.45
N ARG A 115 42.16 -39.74 21.68
CA ARG A 115 42.31 -39.07 22.99
C ARG A 115 41.05 -38.87 23.82
N ARG A 116 40.76 -39.94 24.58
CA ARG A 116 39.88 -40.00 25.74
C ARG A 116 40.62 -39.49 27.00
N PRO A 117 40.15 -38.48 27.75
CA PRO A 117 40.61 -38.22 29.12
C PRO A 117 39.76 -39.02 30.15
N PRO A 118 40.30 -39.34 31.34
CA PRO A 118 39.61 -40.13 32.36
C PRO A 118 38.54 -39.31 33.13
N PRO A 119 37.56 -39.99 33.78
CA PRO A 119 36.44 -39.33 34.44
C PRO A 119 36.83 -38.77 35.83
N PRO A 120 36.38 -37.57 36.22
CA PRO A 120 36.31 -37.21 37.63
C PRO A 120 35.02 -37.74 38.25
N SER A 121 35.21 -38.46 39.35
CA SER A 121 34.18 -38.96 40.27
C SER A 121 33.60 -37.85 41.16
N SER A 122 32.37 -38.11 41.62
CA SER A 122 31.72 -37.66 42.87
C SER A 122 31.32 -36.18 43.04
N GLY A 123 30.04 -35.96 43.36
CA GLY A 123 29.62 -34.76 44.10
C GLY A 123 28.19 -34.28 43.82
N ASP A 124 27.22 -34.90 44.50
CA ASP A 124 25.97 -34.32 45.03
C ASP A 124 24.78 -33.96 44.12
N LYS A 125 23.71 -34.73 44.35
CA LYS A 125 22.31 -34.45 44.03
C LYS A 125 21.76 -33.39 44.99
N PHE A 126 21.12 -32.36 44.44
CA PHE A 126 20.00 -31.69 45.09
C PHE A 126 18.88 -31.54 44.05
N ASP A 127 17.81 -32.30 44.25
CA ASP A 127 16.55 -32.16 43.51
C ASP A 127 15.81 -30.87 43.93
N GLN A 128 14.93 -30.40 43.03
CA GLN A 128 13.81 -29.45 43.27
C GLN A 128 14.16 -27.96 42.96
N LEU A 129 13.71 -27.32 41.86
CA LEU A 129 12.36 -27.28 41.29
C LEU A 129 12.45 -26.93 39.78
N LYS A 130 11.84 -27.77 38.95
CA LYS A 130 11.84 -27.71 37.48
C LYS A 130 11.00 -26.53 36.95
N ALA A 131 11.63 -25.40 36.68
CA ALA A 131 11.19 -24.51 35.59
C ALA A 131 11.50 -25.24 34.26
N PRO A 132 10.68 -25.09 33.19
CA PRO A 132 10.99 -25.70 31.91
C PRO A 132 12.37 -25.21 31.48
N SER A 133 13.34 -26.13 31.47
CA SER A 133 14.73 -25.90 31.13
C SER A 133 14.79 -25.39 29.69
N ARG A 134 14.83 -24.06 29.55
CA ARG A 134 15.31 -23.40 28.34
C ARG A 134 16.68 -24.00 28.06
N PRO A 135 16.98 -24.47 26.84
CA PRO A 135 18.29 -25.01 26.51
C PRO A 135 19.36 -24.01 26.96
N GLU A 136 20.21 -24.41 27.89
CA GLU A 136 21.26 -23.58 28.46
C GLU A 136 22.17 -23.13 27.31
N GLY A 137 22.03 -21.87 26.88
CA GLY A 137 22.75 -21.30 25.72
C GLY A 137 21.86 -20.60 24.69
N GLU A 138 20.54 -20.72 24.76
CA GLU A 138 19.62 -19.96 23.90
C GLU A 138 19.37 -18.55 24.43
N THR A 139 19.84 -17.54 23.69
CA THR A 139 19.55 -16.13 23.97
C THR A 139 18.46 -15.64 23.03
N LEU A 140 17.41 -15.02 23.58
CA LEU A 140 16.41 -14.30 22.78
C LEU A 140 16.98 -12.96 22.34
N ALA A 141 16.85 -12.70 21.05
CA ALA A 141 17.20 -11.41 20.47
C ALA A 141 16.06 -10.92 19.57
N TRP A 142 16.06 -9.62 19.31
CA TRP A 142 15.18 -9.02 18.32
C TRP A 142 15.99 -8.68 17.08
N GLU A 143 15.43 -8.95 15.91
CA GLU A 143 15.97 -8.42 14.66
C GLU A 143 14.93 -7.61 13.91
N SER A 144 15.43 -6.73 13.03
CA SER A 144 14.59 -6.05 12.06
C SER A 144 14.09 -7.03 11.01
N CYS A 145 12.82 -6.91 10.65
CA CYS A 145 12.22 -7.71 9.61
C CYS A 145 11.65 -6.84 8.50
N GLY A 146 11.34 -7.48 7.37
CA GLY A 146 10.86 -6.80 6.17
C GLY A 146 9.48 -6.17 6.35
N ARG A 147 9.00 -5.58 5.25
CA ARG A 147 7.63 -5.07 5.14
C ARG A 147 6.61 -6.21 5.27
N ILE A 148 5.54 -5.96 6.02
CA ILE A 148 4.46 -6.94 6.22
C ILE A 148 3.54 -6.89 4.99
N VAL A 149 3.86 -7.71 3.99
CA VAL A 149 3.21 -7.75 2.67
C VAL A 149 1.69 -7.92 2.75
N GLY A 150 1.19 -8.68 3.72
CA GLY A 150 -0.25 -8.90 3.89
C GLY A 150 -1.03 -7.62 4.18
N LYS A 151 -0.44 -6.73 4.99
CA LYS A 151 -1.08 -5.46 5.35
C LYS A 151 -0.98 -4.44 4.21
N GLU A 152 0.20 -4.33 3.59
CA GLU A 152 0.41 -3.41 2.46
C GLU A 152 -0.48 -3.75 1.26
N ARG A 153 -0.72 -5.03 1.00
CA ARG A 153 -1.65 -5.46 -0.06
C ARG A 153 -3.07 -4.99 0.20
N ALA A 154 -3.54 -5.03 1.46
CA ALA A 154 -4.88 -4.57 1.79
C ALA A 154 -5.02 -3.05 1.52
N ASP A 155 -4.04 -2.27 1.99
CA ASP A 155 -4.00 -0.82 1.78
C ASP A 155 -3.93 -0.48 0.27
N PHE A 156 -3.18 -1.26 -0.51
CA PHE A 156 -3.12 -1.11 -1.97
C PHE A 156 -4.49 -1.36 -2.64
N TYR A 157 -5.22 -2.39 -2.22
CA TYR A 157 -6.55 -2.67 -2.80
C TYR A 157 -7.58 -1.61 -2.46
N GLU A 158 -7.50 -0.99 -1.28
CA GLU A 158 -8.35 0.15 -0.92
C GLU A 158 -8.16 1.32 -1.89
N PHE A 159 -6.90 1.66 -2.17
CA PHE A 159 -6.57 2.71 -3.14
C PHE A 159 -7.11 2.37 -4.55
N ILE A 160 -6.90 1.14 -5.03
CA ILE A 160 -7.40 0.71 -6.34
C ILE A 160 -8.94 0.75 -6.39
N ALA A 161 -9.62 0.27 -5.35
CA ALA A 161 -11.08 0.27 -5.28
C ALA A 161 -11.66 1.69 -5.36
N CYS A 162 -11.05 2.65 -4.65
CA CYS A 162 -11.43 4.06 -4.72
C CYS A 162 -11.29 4.63 -6.15
N ASN A 163 -10.18 4.34 -6.84
CA ASN A 163 -9.97 4.80 -8.21
C ASN A 163 -10.97 4.17 -9.20
N VAL A 164 -11.25 2.87 -9.05
CA VAL A 164 -12.26 2.16 -9.87
C VAL A 164 -13.64 2.77 -9.65
N LEU A 165 -14.01 3.11 -8.41
CA LEU A 165 -15.27 3.77 -8.11
C LEU A 165 -15.40 5.11 -8.85
N PHE A 166 -14.37 5.95 -8.83
CA PHE A 166 -14.37 7.21 -9.58
C PHE A 166 -14.48 6.99 -11.10
N ALA A 167 -13.77 5.98 -11.63
CA ALA A 167 -13.86 5.63 -13.05
C ALA A 167 -15.29 5.20 -13.45
N VAL A 168 -15.96 4.38 -12.62
CA VAL A 168 -17.35 3.96 -12.84
C VAL A 168 -18.29 5.16 -12.82
N ILE A 169 -18.16 6.06 -11.84
CA ILE A 169 -18.98 7.28 -11.76
C ILE A 169 -18.79 8.14 -13.01
N ALA A 170 -17.54 8.33 -13.46
CA ALA A 170 -17.24 9.09 -14.66
C ALA A 170 -17.87 8.46 -15.92
N LEU A 171 -17.82 7.13 -16.05
CA LEU A 171 -18.47 6.41 -17.14
C LEU A 171 -19.99 6.55 -17.11
N ILE A 172 -20.62 6.49 -15.93
CA ILE A 172 -22.06 6.69 -15.78
C ILE A 172 -22.46 8.10 -16.23
N VAL A 173 -21.74 9.12 -15.77
CA VAL A 173 -21.99 10.52 -16.16
C VAL A 173 -21.81 10.71 -17.66
N LEU A 174 -20.73 10.16 -18.24
CA LEU A 174 -20.48 10.20 -19.68
C LEU A 174 -21.62 9.54 -20.45
N PHE A 175 -22.06 8.35 -20.05
CA PHE A 175 -23.14 7.62 -20.72
C PHE A 175 -24.47 8.35 -20.62
N ALA A 176 -24.80 8.89 -19.45
CA ALA A 176 -26.01 9.71 -19.25
C ALA A 176 -26.00 10.96 -20.15
N ARG A 177 -24.85 11.65 -20.23
CA ARG A 177 -24.67 12.82 -21.11
C ARG A 177 -24.80 12.44 -22.58
N SER A 178 -24.16 11.34 -23.01
CA SER A 178 -24.25 10.85 -24.39
C SER A 178 -25.69 10.53 -24.77
N LYS A 179 -26.42 9.81 -23.92
CA LYS A 179 -27.86 9.54 -24.15
C LYS A 179 -28.69 10.80 -24.28
N ARG A 180 -28.46 11.81 -23.41
CA ARG A 180 -29.18 13.08 -23.48
C ARG A 180 -28.90 13.83 -24.78
N LEU A 181 -27.65 13.84 -25.25
CA LEU A 181 -27.27 14.48 -26.51
C LEU A 181 -27.91 13.78 -27.72
N HIS A 182 -27.87 12.45 -27.77
CA HIS A 182 -28.53 11.68 -28.84
C HIS A 182 -30.04 11.92 -28.88
N ALA A 183 -30.71 11.98 -27.72
CA ALA A 183 -32.14 12.28 -27.66
C ALA A 183 -32.48 13.69 -28.18
N MET A 184 -31.62 14.69 -27.91
CA MET A 184 -31.81 16.05 -28.44
C MET A 184 -31.58 16.12 -29.95
N GLN A 185 -30.54 15.45 -30.46
CA GLN A 185 -30.26 15.37 -31.90
C GLN A 185 -31.40 14.67 -32.66
N ALA A 186 -31.96 13.59 -32.10
CA ALA A 186 -33.12 12.91 -32.68
C ALA A 186 -34.35 13.82 -32.74
N ARG A 187 -34.60 14.65 -31.70
CA ARG A 187 -35.68 15.65 -31.70
C ARG A 187 -35.44 16.74 -32.76
N GLN A 188 -34.20 17.22 -32.91
CA GLN A 188 -33.86 18.21 -33.93
C GLN A 188 -34.04 17.67 -35.35
N LEU A 189 -33.67 16.41 -35.58
CA LEU A 189 -33.88 15.75 -36.87
C LEU A 189 -35.38 15.59 -37.18
N ALA A 190 -36.19 15.13 -36.21
CA ALA A 190 -37.64 15.00 -36.37
C ALA A 190 -38.34 16.35 -36.63
N ALA A 191 -37.89 17.42 -35.96
CA ALA A 191 -38.40 18.77 -36.19
C ALA A 191 -38.10 19.31 -37.60
N ARG A 192 -36.99 18.87 -38.21
CA ARG A 192 -36.61 19.27 -39.58
C ARG A 192 -37.23 18.40 -40.67
N ILE A 193 -37.46 17.11 -40.40
CA ILE A 193 -38.03 16.18 -41.38
C ILE A 193 -39.55 16.35 -41.50
N GLY A 194 -40.23 16.93 -40.50
CA GLY A 194 -41.66 17.24 -40.58
C GLY A 194 -42.48 15.99 -40.87
N ILE A 195 -42.84 15.23 -39.83
CA ILE A 195 -43.85 14.18 -39.96
C ILE A 195 -45.15 14.85 -40.45
N ILE A 196 -45.36 14.81 -41.77
CA ILE A 196 -46.65 15.04 -42.41
C ILE A 196 -47.49 13.87 -41.92
N ARG A 197 -48.21 14.08 -40.81
CA ARG A 197 -49.36 13.25 -40.46
C ARG A 197 -50.31 13.39 -41.64
N GLY A 198 -50.31 12.39 -42.51
CA GLY A 198 -51.23 12.30 -43.64
C GLY A 198 -52.63 12.56 -43.12
N THR A 199 -53.14 13.73 -43.47
CA THR A 199 -54.55 14.02 -43.43
C THR A 199 -55.20 13.01 -44.37
N GLY A 200 -55.69 11.91 -43.80
CA GLY A 200 -56.66 11.04 -44.44
C GLY A 200 -57.94 11.82 -44.62
N VAL A 201 -57.93 12.75 -45.57
CA VAL A 201 -59.12 13.12 -46.32
C VAL A 201 -59.25 12.01 -47.34
N ASP A 202 -59.84 10.90 -46.90
CA ASP A 202 -60.37 9.91 -47.83
C ASP A 202 -61.66 10.52 -48.35
N GLY A 203 -61.59 11.03 -49.57
CA GLY A 203 -62.74 11.59 -50.25
C GLY A 203 -63.69 10.47 -50.64
N ARG A 204 -64.97 10.61 -50.28
CA ARG A 204 -66.12 10.56 -51.19
C ARG A 204 -67.42 10.63 -50.40
#